data_AF-A0A359IBM8-F1
#
_entry.id   AF-A0A359IBM8-F1
#
_cell.length_a   1.000
_cell.length_b   1.000
_cell.length_c   1.000
_cell.angle_alpha   90.00
_cell.angle_beta   90.00
_cell.angle_gamma   90.00
#
_symmetry.space_group_name_H-M   'P 1'
#
loop_
_entity.id
_entity.type
_entity.pdbx_description
1 polymer ?
#
loop_
_entity_poly.entity_id
_entity_poly.type
_entity_poly.pdbx_seq_one_letter_code
_entity_poly.pdbx_strand_id
1 'polypeptide(L)'
;AIWYEPFTTLTGVWEKDRGEHPFNVPESIKSIRLNQNNHAFYDKRLQDFPVNFLHTMDITNGNSGSAVFDKKGRIVGVAFDGNYEAMTSDWIYDKDLTRAISVDIRYLLLVLSEVEKAEKLLRELTIIQ
;
A
#
# COMPACT_ATOMS: atom_id res chain seq x y z
N ALA A 1 2.23 -13.78 -22.31
CA ALA A 1 3.12 -12.82 -21.63
C ALA A 1 2.61 -12.61 -20.21
N ILE A 2 3.50 -12.34 -19.25
CA ILE A 2 3.15 -12.07 -17.85
C ILE A 2 3.39 -10.58 -17.60
N TRP A 3 2.46 -9.93 -16.91
CA TRP A 3 2.54 -8.52 -16.52
C TRP A 3 2.14 -8.39 -15.04
N TYR A 4 2.87 -7.55 -14.30
CA TYR A 4 2.50 -7.19 -12.94
C TYR A 4 1.78 -5.85 -12.94
N GLU A 5 0.60 -5.84 -12.34
CA GLU A 5 -0.21 -4.62 -12.24
C GLU A 5 0.42 -3.63 -11.24
N PRO A 6 0.20 -2.31 -11.41
CA PRO A 6 0.80 -1.31 -10.53
C PRO A 6 0.25 -1.32 -9.10
N PHE A 7 -0.91 -1.94 -8.85
CA PHE A 7 -1.57 -1.95 -7.55
C PHE A 7 -1.96 -3.36 -7.13
N THR A 8 -1.87 -3.63 -5.83
CA THR A 8 -2.51 -4.77 -5.19
C THR A 8 -3.71 -4.31 -4.37
N THR A 9 -4.60 -5.23 -4.01
CA THR A 9 -5.84 -4.90 -3.32
C THR A 9 -6.08 -5.77 -2.09
N LEU A 10 -7.06 -5.38 -1.27
CA LEU A 10 -7.45 -6.09 -0.05
C LEU A 10 -7.96 -7.51 -0.36
N THR A 11 -8.67 -7.71 -1.47
CA THR A 11 -9.05 -9.05 -1.93
C THR A 11 -7.81 -9.94 -2.12
N GLY A 12 -6.74 -9.41 -2.72
CA GLY A 12 -5.47 -10.15 -2.87
C GLY A 12 -4.77 -10.48 -1.54
N VAL A 13 -5.09 -9.77 -0.46
CA VAL A 13 -4.65 -10.16 0.90
C VAL A 13 -5.42 -11.39 1.35
N TRP A 14 -6.74 -11.42 1.17
CA TRP A 14 -7.59 -12.57 1.54
C TRP A 14 -7.27 -13.82 0.72
N GLU A 15 -7.00 -13.68 -0.57
CA GLU A 15 -6.61 -14.80 -1.46
C GLU A 15 -5.32 -15.50 -1.01
N LYS A 16 -4.45 -14.78 -0.29
CA LYS A 16 -3.18 -15.32 0.21
C LYS A 16 -3.29 -15.93 1.60
N ASP A 17 -4.43 -15.80 2.28
CA ASP A 17 -4.60 -16.34 3.62
C ASP A 17 -4.50 -17.88 3.62
N ARG A 18 -3.64 -18.40 4.49
CA ARG A 18 -3.42 -19.84 4.72
C ARG A 18 -3.80 -20.25 6.14
N GLY A 19 -4.17 -19.31 7.01
CA GLY A 19 -4.44 -19.57 8.42
C GLY A 19 -3.18 -19.88 9.25
N GLU A 20 -1.98 -19.72 8.69
CA GLU A 20 -0.70 -20.00 9.35
C GLU A 20 0.38 -18.99 8.96
N HIS A 21 1.40 -18.82 9.79
CA HIS A 21 2.51 -17.90 9.52
C HIS A 21 3.27 -18.28 8.23
N PRO A 22 3.67 -17.32 7.36
CA PRO A 22 3.50 -15.86 7.50
C PRO A 22 2.16 -15.33 6.96
N PHE A 23 1.30 -16.19 6.43
CA PHE A 23 0.03 -15.84 5.78
C PHE A 23 -1.18 -16.19 6.65
N ASN A 24 -1.22 -15.66 7.87
CA ASN A 24 -2.38 -15.78 8.75
C ASN A 24 -3.07 -14.41 8.85
N VAL A 25 -4.07 -14.18 8.01
CA VAL A 25 -4.75 -12.88 7.96
C VAL A 25 -5.70 -12.74 9.17
N PRO A 26 -5.59 -11.68 9.98
CA PRO A 26 -6.47 -11.46 11.12
C PRO A 26 -7.94 -11.29 10.71
N GLU A 27 -8.86 -11.74 11.56
CA GLU A 27 -10.30 -11.62 11.30
C GLU A 27 -10.76 -10.15 11.17
N SER A 28 -10.09 -9.23 11.86
CA SER A 28 -10.33 -7.79 11.72
C SER A 28 -10.08 -7.26 10.30
N ILE A 29 -9.14 -7.85 9.57
CA ILE A 29 -8.87 -7.50 8.16
C ILE A 29 -9.83 -8.23 7.24
N LYS A 30 -10.16 -9.50 7.54
CA LYS A 30 -11.12 -10.31 6.74
C LYS A 30 -12.54 -9.77 6.80
N SER A 31 -12.91 -9.11 7.89
CA SER A 31 -14.26 -8.56 8.09
C SER A 31 -14.47 -7.18 7.45
N ILE A 32 -13.42 -6.54 6.92
CA ILE A 32 -13.54 -5.24 6.26
C ILE A 32 -14.46 -5.36 5.04
N ARG A 33 -15.48 -4.50 4.99
CA ARG A 33 -16.41 -4.37 3.86
C ARG A 33 -16.61 -2.90 3.53
N LEU A 34 -16.85 -2.59 2.26
CA LEU A 34 -17.21 -1.24 1.83
C LEU A 34 -18.47 -0.77 2.57
N ASN A 35 -18.38 0.37 3.24
CA ASN A 35 -19.45 0.99 4.00
C ASN A 35 -19.35 2.52 3.93
N GLN A 36 -20.28 3.22 4.60
CA GLN A 36 -20.32 4.69 4.57
C GLN A 36 -19.10 5.35 5.23
N ASN A 37 -18.41 4.68 6.15
CA ASN A 37 -17.27 5.25 6.87
C ASN A 37 -15.96 5.12 6.08
N ASN A 38 -15.79 4.04 5.31
CA ASN A 38 -14.55 3.74 4.61
C ASN A 38 -14.59 3.97 3.08
N HIS A 39 -15.74 4.41 2.53
CA HIS A 39 -15.89 4.65 1.08
C HIS A 39 -14.85 5.63 0.49
N ALA A 40 -14.30 6.53 1.30
CA ALA A 40 -13.26 7.48 0.88
C ALA A 40 -11.92 6.78 0.55
N PHE A 41 -11.67 5.59 1.10
CA PHE A 41 -10.45 4.82 0.88
C PHE A 41 -10.57 3.81 -0.27
N TYR A 42 -11.79 3.62 -0.80
CA TYR A 42 -12.08 2.65 -1.85
C TYR A 42 -11.75 3.22 -3.24
N ASP A 43 -11.03 2.46 -4.07
CA ASP A 43 -10.72 2.87 -5.44
C ASP A 43 -11.75 2.30 -6.42
N LYS A 44 -12.55 3.17 -7.03
CA LYS A 44 -13.58 2.77 -7.99
C LYS A 44 -13.05 2.10 -9.25
N ARG A 45 -11.79 2.36 -9.64
CA ARG A 45 -11.17 1.74 -10.83
C ARG A 45 -10.68 0.34 -10.52
N LEU A 46 -10.13 0.14 -9.32
CA LEU A 46 -9.73 -1.19 -8.84
C LEU A 46 -10.92 -2.02 -8.36
N GLN A 47 -12.06 -1.37 -8.11
CA GLN A 47 -13.22 -1.97 -7.44
C GLN A 47 -12.84 -2.65 -6.11
N ASP A 48 -11.87 -2.07 -5.40
CA ASP A 48 -11.38 -2.59 -4.12
C ASP A 48 -10.63 -1.49 -3.32
N PHE A 49 -10.23 -1.82 -2.09
CA PHE A 49 -9.26 -1.06 -1.33
C PHE A 49 -7.83 -1.39 -1.82
N PRO A 50 -7.07 -0.40 -2.29
CA PRO A 50 -5.67 -0.60 -2.67
C PRO A 50 -4.84 -0.88 -1.42
N VAL A 51 -3.80 -1.71 -1.56
CA VAL A 51 -2.90 -2.12 -0.47
C VAL A 51 -1.50 -1.57 -0.72
N ASN A 52 -0.82 -2.06 -1.76
CA ASN A 52 0.50 -1.60 -2.15
C ASN A 52 0.49 -1.13 -3.61
N PHE A 53 1.49 -0.35 -3.98
CA PHE A 53 1.68 0.07 -5.35
C PHE A 53 3.15 0.13 -5.76
N LEU A 54 3.36 -0.04 -7.06
CA LEU A 54 4.66 0.06 -7.72
C LEU A 54 4.86 1.46 -8.30
N HIS A 55 6.09 1.96 -8.20
CA HIS A 55 6.49 3.19 -8.89
C HIS A 55 7.95 3.15 -9.31
N THR A 56 8.32 4.00 -10.26
CA THR A 56 9.65 4.02 -10.87
C THR A 56 10.66 4.87 -10.10
N MET A 57 10.45 5.11 -8.80
CA MET A 57 11.44 5.86 -8.03
C MET A 57 12.64 4.95 -7.75
N ASP A 58 13.82 5.54 -7.80
CA ASP A 58 15.07 4.86 -7.49
C ASP A 58 15.31 4.92 -5.98
N ILE A 59 15.28 3.76 -5.33
CA ILE A 59 15.47 3.63 -3.89
C ILE A 59 16.53 2.58 -3.62
N THR A 60 17.23 2.75 -2.51
CA THR A 60 18.11 1.74 -1.90
C THR A 60 17.91 1.69 -0.38
N ASN A 61 18.66 0.84 0.31
CA ASN A 61 18.77 0.75 1.74
C ASN A 61 18.87 2.14 2.40
N GLY A 62 18.04 2.35 3.42
CA GLY A 62 17.89 3.64 4.10
C GLY A 62 16.65 4.42 3.68
N ASN A 63 15.99 4.06 2.57
CA ASN A 63 14.72 4.69 2.16
C ASN A 63 13.48 4.10 2.83
N SER A 64 13.59 3.00 3.58
CA SER A 64 12.46 2.40 4.30
C SER A 64 11.82 3.43 5.24
N GLY A 65 10.52 3.65 5.09
CA GLY A 65 9.76 4.68 5.82
C GLY A 65 9.67 6.03 5.11
N SER A 66 10.27 6.20 3.94
CA SER A 66 10.18 7.45 3.18
C SER A 66 8.76 7.73 2.72
N ALA A 67 8.30 8.96 2.90
CA ALA A 67 7.02 9.41 2.39
C ALA A 67 7.06 9.52 0.85
N VAL A 68 6.04 8.98 0.19
CA VAL A 68 5.81 9.15 -1.24
C VAL A 68 4.80 10.26 -1.44
N PHE A 69 5.13 11.22 -2.31
CA PHE A 69 4.30 12.40 -2.55
C PHE A 69 3.66 12.39 -3.93
N ASP A 70 2.46 12.95 -4.03
CA ASP A 70 1.88 13.34 -5.32
C ASP A 70 2.45 14.66 -5.84
N LYS A 71 2.02 15.07 -7.04
CA LYS A 71 2.42 16.34 -7.67
C LYS A 71 2.10 17.61 -6.88
N LYS A 72 1.28 17.52 -5.82
CA LYS A 72 0.92 18.64 -4.93
C LYS A 72 1.65 18.57 -3.59
N GLY A 73 2.58 17.62 -3.41
CA GLY A 73 3.29 17.43 -2.14
C GLY A 73 2.43 16.77 -1.05
N ARG A 74 1.36 16.06 -1.41
CA ARG A 74 0.53 15.30 -0.45
C ARG A 74 1.04 13.88 -0.34
N ILE A 75 1.07 13.33 0.87
CA ILE A 75 1.50 11.94 1.10
C ILE A 75 0.47 10.99 0.46
N VAL A 76 0.96 10.08 -0.38
CA VAL A 76 0.15 9.03 -1.04
C VAL A 76 0.62 7.62 -0.69
N GLY A 77 1.77 7.47 -0.05
CA GLY A 77 2.25 6.18 0.42
C GLY A 77 3.51 6.28 1.25
N VAL A 78 3.97 5.11 1.71
CA VAL A 78 5.22 4.96 2.46
C VAL A 78 6.03 3.86 1.82
N ALA A 79 7.26 4.18 1.40
CA ALA A 79 8.17 3.21 0.80
C ALA A 79 8.64 2.20 1.83
N PHE A 80 8.62 0.91 1.48
CA PHE A 80 9.09 -0.13 2.38
C PHE A 80 10.01 -1.16 1.73
N ASP A 81 9.95 -1.36 0.41
CA ASP A 81 10.78 -2.35 -0.29
C ASP A 81 10.95 -2.02 -1.78
N GLY A 82 11.78 -2.80 -2.49
CA GLY A 82 11.87 -2.85 -3.95
C GLY A 82 11.47 -4.23 -4.48
N ASN A 83 11.18 -4.33 -5.78
CA ASN A 83 11.02 -5.65 -6.41
C ASN A 83 12.35 -6.40 -6.51
N TYR A 84 12.29 -7.69 -6.85
CA TYR A 84 13.49 -8.53 -6.94
C TYR A 84 14.54 -7.97 -7.90
N GLU A 85 14.12 -7.39 -9.02
CA GLU A 85 15.01 -6.77 -10.00
C GLU A 85 15.71 -5.51 -9.45
N ALA A 86 15.13 -4.85 -8.43
CA ALA A 86 15.74 -3.71 -7.74
C ALA A 86 16.88 -4.12 -6.78
N MET A 87 17.19 -5.40 -6.61
CA MET A 87 18.33 -5.85 -5.78
C MET A 87 19.69 -5.30 -6.26
N THR A 88 19.77 -4.88 -7.53
CA THR A 88 20.98 -4.29 -8.11
C THR A 88 21.03 -2.76 -8.06
N SER A 89 20.04 -2.12 -7.43
CA SER A 89 19.88 -0.65 -7.37
C SER A 89 21.09 0.10 -6.82
N ASP A 90 21.89 -0.53 -5.95
CA ASP A 90 23.17 0.03 -5.47
C ASP A 90 24.20 0.26 -6.59
N TRP A 91 24.04 -0.43 -7.73
CA TRP A 91 24.97 -0.42 -8.85
C TRP A 91 24.34 0.11 -10.12
N ILE A 92 23.10 -0.30 -10.42
CA ILE A 92 22.42 -0.02 -11.68
C ILE A 92 20.91 0.14 -11.44
N TYR A 93 20.34 1.17 -12.06
CA TYR A 93 18.89 1.32 -12.21
C TYR A 93 18.45 0.86 -13.61
N ASP A 94 17.57 -0.15 -13.65
CA ASP A 94 16.94 -0.62 -14.89
C ASP A 94 15.56 0.03 -15.04
N LYS A 95 15.38 0.85 -16.09
CA LYS A 95 14.12 1.59 -16.32
C LYS A 95 12.94 0.67 -16.56
N ASP A 96 13.16 -0.48 -17.18
CA ASP A 96 12.10 -1.40 -17.55
C ASP A 96 11.73 -2.31 -16.38
N LEU A 97 12.68 -2.63 -15.50
CA LEU A 97 12.50 -3.63 -14.45
C LEU A 97 12.48 -3.08 -13.01
N THR A 98 13.29 -2.09 -12.67
CA THR A 98 13.43 -1.61 -11.29
C THR A 98 12.17 -0.88 -10.82
N ARG A 99 11.56 -1.35 -9.72
CA ARG A 99 10.38 -0.74 -9.10
C ARG A 99 10.54 -0.65 -7.59
N ALA A 100 10.19 0.51 -7.06
CA ALA A 100 9.95 0.70 -5.64
C ALA A 100 8.53 0.24 -5.28
N ILE A 101 8.40 -0.34 -4.08
CA ILE A 101 7.17 -0.84 -3.50
C ILE A 101 6.82 0.03 -2.28
N SER A 102 5.62 0.60 -2.32
CA SER A 102 5.08 1.42 -1.25
C SER A 102 3.72 0.92 -0.81
N VAL A 103 3.41 1.08 0.48
CA VAL A 103 2.04 0.90 0.98
C VAL A 103 1.22 2.15 0.61
N ASP A 104 0.01 1.96 0.12
CA ASP A 104 -0.93 3.03 -0.22
C ASP A 104 -1.44 3.70 1.06
N ILE A 105 -1.43 5.04 1.11
CA ILE A 105 -1.88 5.77 2.30
C ILE A 105 -3.35 5.46 2.64
N ARG A 106 -4.18 5.14 1.64
CA ARG A 106 -5.58 4.74 1.86
C ARG A 106 -5.68 3.43 2.64
N TYR A 107 -4.76 2.49 2.41
CA TYR A 107 -4.71 1.25 3.20
C TYR A 107 -4.33 1.53 4.65
N LEU A 108 -3.34 2.39 4.87
CA LEU A 108 -2.93 2.78 6.22
C LEU A 108 -4.08 3.46 6.98
N LEU A 109 -4.79 4.38 6.33
CA LEU A 109 -5.97 5.03 6.91
C LEU A 109 -7.13 4.05 7.17
N LEU A 110 -7.36 3.10 6.26
CA LEU A 110 -8.34 2.03 6.41
C LEU A 110 -8.04 1.14 7.62
N VAL A 111 -6.78 0.72 7.80
CA VAL A 111 -6.36 -0.08 8.95
C VAL A 111 -6.50 0.73 10.24
N LEU A 112 -6.08 2.00 10.25
CA LEU A 112 -6.26 2.87 11.42
C LEU A 112 -7.74 3.05 11.78
N SER A 113 -8.65 3.14 10.80
CA SER A 113 -10.07 3.36 11.05
C SER A 113 -10.82 2.07 11.42
N GLU A 114 -10.69 1.01 10.63
CA GLU A 114 -11.51 -0.20 10.75
C GLU A 114 -10.92 -1.24 11.72
N VAL A 115 -9.59 -1.29 11.85
CA VAL A 115 -8.90 -2.30 12.66
C VAL A 115 -8.49 -1.73 14.00
N GLU A 116 -7.66 -0.68 13.99
CA GLU A 116 -7.11 -0.09 15.22
C GLU A 116 -8.09 0.83 15.94
N LYS A 117 -9.15 1.29 15.25
CA LYS A 117 -10.13 2.26 15.77
C LYS A 117 -9.45 3.51 16.35
N ALA A 118 -8.40 3.97 15.67
CA ALA A 118 -7.48 5.02 16.13
C ALA A 118 -8.02 6.43 15.84
N GLU A 119 -9.24 6.74 16.30
CA GLU A 119 -9.91 8.01 15.99
C GLU A 119 -9.09 9.25 16.37
N LYS A 120 -8.34 9.19 17.47
CA LYS A 120 -7.52 10.32 17.94
C LYS A 120 -6.43 10.68 16.92
N LEU A 121 -5.75 9.67 16.39
CA LEU A 121 -4.71 9.86 15.38
C LEU A 121 -5.31 10.38 14.07
N LEU A 122 -6.44 9.80 13.65
CA LEU A 122 -7.14 10.26 12.44
C LEU A 122 -7.58 11.73 12.53
N ARG A 123 -7.97 12.22 13.72
CA ARG A 123 -8.32 13.64 13.94
C ARG A 123 -7.12 14.58 13.96
N GLU A 124 -5.92 14.08 14.25
CA GLU A 124 -4.69 14.86 14.20
C GLU A 124 -4.22 15.09 12.76
N LEU A 125 -4.54 14.17 11.85
CA LEU A 125 -4.15 14.24 10.45
C LEU A 125 -5.05 15.19 9.64
N THR A 126 -4.42 15.97 8.76
CA THR A 126 -5.15 16.71 7.72
C THR A 126 -5.32 15.81 6.49
N ILE A 127 -6.51 15.21 6.36
CA ILE A 127 -6.83 14.30 5.24
C ILE A 127 -7.51 15.10 4.13
N ILE A 128 -6.88 15.15 2.95
CA ILE A 128 -7.40 15.84 1.77
C ILE A 128 -8.02 14.79 0.83
N GLN A 129 -9.32 14.89 0.58
CA GLN A 129 -10.06 14.03 -0.34
C GLN A 129 -9.95 14.51 -1.80
#